data_AF-A0A957PYT7-F1
#
_entry.id   AF-A0A957PYT7-F1
#
_cell.length_a   1.000
_cell.length_b   1.000
_cell.length_c   1.000
_cell.angle_alpha   90.00
_cell.angle_beta   90.00
_cell.angle_gamma   90.00
#
_symmetry.space_group_name_H-M   'P 1'
#
loop_
_entity.id
_entity.type
_entity.pdbx_description
1 polymer ?
#
loop_
_entity_poly.entity_id
_entity_poly.type
_entity_poly.pdbx_seq_one_letter_code
_entity_poly.pdbx_strand_id
1 'polypeptide(L)'
;MATQTDQEYLSDVKQEYQYGFHDNVEAVFKAEKGLNHAVIDQISDHKNEPDWMRKFRHEALDIFFAKPEVTWGADLSGIDYDDIYYYLKPSAGAEKNWDDVPESIKNTFERLGIPEAERKFLAGVGAQYDSEVVYHSLREEWEKIGVIFQDMDTGLR
;
A
#
# COMPACT_ATOMS: atom_id res chain seq x y z
N MET A 1 8.38 -28.91 -26.67
CA MET A 1 8.90 -27.74 -27.40
C MET A 1 7.70 -26.94 -27.87
N ALA A 2 7.67 -25.63 -27.62
CA ALA A 2 6.56 -24.78 -28.06
C ALA A 2 6.44 -24.84 -29.60
N THR A 3 5.21 -24.94 -30.10
CA THR A 3 4.88 -25.02 -31.52
C THR A 3 4.99 -23.65 -32.19
N GLN A 4 5.07 -23.62 -33.51
CA GLN A 4 5.12 -22.38 -34.29
C GLN A 4 3.87 -21.51 -34.07
N THR A 5 2.73 -22.16 -33.82
CA THR A 5 1.45 -21.53 -33.44
C THR A 5 1.50 -20.89 -32.05
N ASP A 6 2.22 -21.50 -31.10
CA ASP A 6 2.42 -20.91 -29.77
C ASP A 6 3.28 -19.64 -29.84
N GLN A 7 4.25 -19.57 -30.77
CA GLN A 7 5.09 -18.40 -30.98
C GLN A 7 4.34 -17.24 -31.67
N GLU A 8 3.41 -17.54 -32.59
CA GLU A 8 2.53 -16.53 -33.20
C GLU A 8 1.56 -15.93 -32.16
N TYR A 9 0.95 -16.75 -31.30
CA TYR A 9 0.09 -16.26 -30.21
C TYR A 9 0.83 -15.37 -29.20
N LEU A 10 2.11 -15.64 -28.94
CA LEU A 10 2.93 -14.84 -28.03
C LEU A 10 3.46 -13.54 -28.66
N SER A 11 3.48 -13.44 -29.99
CA SER A 11 3.94 -12.23 -30.68
C SER A 11 2.99 -11.04 -30.52
N ASP A 12 1.69 -11.31 -30.41
CA ASP A 12 0.65 -10.30 -30.09
C ASP A 12 0.57 -9.97 -28.59
N VAL A 13 1.19 -10.78 -27.72
CA VAL A 13 1.35 -10.51 -26.28
C VAL A 13 2.52 -9.54 -26.01
N LYS A 14 3.15 -8.98 -27.05
CA LYS A 14 3.94 -7.75 -26.93
C LYS A 14 3.02 -6.51 -26.85
N GLN A 15 1.93 -6.59 -26.09
CA GLN A 15 1.31 -5.36 -25.63
C GLN A 15 2.32 -4.72 -24.67
N GLU A 16 2.82 -3.53 -25.03
CA GLU A 16 3.56 -2.69 -24.10
C GLU A 16 2.81 -2.68 -22.77
N TYR A 17 3.52 -2.92 -21.67
CA TYR A 17 2.95 -3.01 -20.34
C TYR A 17 2.16 -1.73 -20.03
N GLN A 18 0.83 -1.80 -20.19
CA GLN A 18 -0.06 -0.62 -20.17
C GLN A 18 -0.12 0.05 -18.78
N TYR A 19 0.33 -0.67 -17.75
CA TYR A 19 0.33 -0.24 -16.36
C TYR A 19 1.70 0.22 -15.87
N GLY A 20 2.67 0.45 -16.78
CA GLY A 20 4.02 0.93 -16.47
C GLY A 20 4.12 2.42 -16.17
N PHE A 21 3.00 3.06 -15.87
CA PHE A 21 3.00 4.46 -15.55
C PHE A 21 3.44 4.71 -14.11
N HIS A 22 4.15 5.81 -13.90
CA HIS A 22 4.49 6.31 -12.58
C HIS A 22 3.91 7.71 -12.43
N ASP A 23 3.36 8.00 -11.26
CA ASP A 23 2.94 9.35 -10.90
C ASP A 23 3.99 9.94 -9.96
N ASN A 24 4.43 11.17 -10.25
CA ASN A 24 5.33 11.90 -9.36
C ASN A 24 4.49 12.57 -8.27
N VAL A 25 4.12 11.80 -7.26
CA VAL A 25 3.49 12.33 -6.05
C VAL A 25 4.58 12.82 -5.11
N GLU A 26 4.57 14.12 -4.80
CA GLU A 26 5.42 14.66 -3.73
C GLU A 26 4.89 14.17 -2.39
N ALA A 27 5.60 13.22 -1.78
CA ALA A 27 5.26 12.69 -0.48
C ALA A 27 5.36 13.79 0.59
N VAL A 28 4.35 13.91 1.44
CA VAL A 28 4.37 14.79 2.63
C VAL A 28 5.42 14.31 3.62
N PHE A 29 5.62 13.00 3.70
CA PHE A 29 6.67 12.41 4.50
C PHE A 29 7.21 11.16 3.80
N LYS A 30 8.52 10.96 3.94
CA LYS A 30 9.24 9.79 3.46
C LYS A 30 10.21 9.39 4.55
N ALA A 31 10.08 8.17 5.05
CA ALA A 31 11.06 7.64 5.99
C ALA A 31 12.42 7.50 5.30
N GLU A 32 13.49 7.39 6.08
CA GLU A 32 14.80 7.03 5.55
C GLU A 32 14.76 5.69 4.82
N LYS A 33 15.68 5.50 3.87
CA LYS A 33 15.84 4.22 3.21
C LYS A 33 16.36 3.18 4.19
N GLY A 34 15.92 1.95 3.96
CA GLY A 34 16.45 0.77 4.59
C GLY A 34 15.65 0.26 5.76
N LEU A 35 16.02 -0.93 6.21
CA LEU A 35 15.28 -1.68 7.22
C LEU A 35 16.06 -1.69 8.53
N ASN A 36 15.77 -0.74 9.43
CA ASN A 36 16.48 -0.64 10.70
C ASN A 36 15.59 -0.05 11.81
N HIS A 37 16.08 -0.06 13.06
CA HIS A 37 15.33 0.43 14.21
C HIS A 37 15.00 1.93 14.11
N ALA A 38 15.90 2.76 13.55
CA ALA A 38 15.64 4.19 13.41
C ALA A 38 14.47 4.46 12.45
N VAL A 39 14.34 3.68 11.38
CA VAL A 39 13.19 3.74 10.47
C VAL A 39 11.90 3.34 11.18
N ILE A 40 11.92 2.32 12.05
CA ILE A 40 10.76 1.96 12.87
C ILE A 40 10.35 3.12 13.79
N ASP A 41 11.32 3.74 14.47
CA ASP A 41 11.05 4.89 15.33
C ASP A 41 10.43 6.04 14.55
N GLN A 42 10.96 6.37 13.37
CA GLN A 42 10.40 7.40 12.48
C GLN A 42 8.96 7.10 12.09
N ILE A 43 8.65 5.85 11.72
CA ILE A 43 7.29 5.43 11.34
C ILE A 43 6.35 5.54 12.54
N SER A 44 6.73 4.99 13.70
CA SER A 44 5.90 5.00 14.91
C SER A 44 5.67 6.42 15.43
N ASP A 45 6.67 7.30 15.38
CA ASP A 45 6.54 8.72 15.71
C ASP A 45 5.57 9.42 14.75
N HIS A 46 5.72 9.19 13.45
CA HIS A 46 4.88 9.83 12.44
C HIS A 46 3.41 9.40 12.52
N LYS A 47 3.16 8.11 12.80
CA LYS A 47 1.81 7.55 12.94
C LYS A 47 1.22 7.77 14.34
N ASN A 48 2.02 8.27 15.29
CA ASN A 48 1.66 8.43 16.69
C ASN A 48 1.09 7.13 17.27
N GLU A 49 1.84 6.04 17.08
CA GLU A 49 1.48 4.71 17.54
C GLU A 49 1.65 4.56 19.06
N PRO A 50 0.86 3.70 19.73
CA PRO A 50 1.08 3.39 21.13
C PRO A 50 2.42 2.64 21.33
N ASP A 51 3.07 2.85 22.48
CA ASP A 51 4.41 2.32 22.78
C ASP A 51 4.54 0.80 22.59
N TRP A 52 3.47 0.05 22.89
CA TRP A 52 3.48 -1.40 22.73
C TRP A 52 3.61 -1.82 21.26
N MET A 53 3.04 -1.06 20.31
CA MET A 53 3.14 -1.34 18.88
C MET A 53 4.55 -1.07 18.39
N ARG A 54 5.17 0.05 18.83
CA ARG A 54 6.58 0.34 18.55
C ARG A 54 7.48 -0.81 19.02
N LYS A 55 7.29 -1.26 20.25
CA LYS A 55 8.04 -2.40 20.82
C LYS A 55 7.84 -3.67 19.99
N PHE A 56 6.59 -3.95 19.60
CA PHE A 56 6.26 -5.10 18.76
C PHE A 56 6.97 -5.05 17.40
N ARG A 57 7.04 -3.87 16.77
CA ARG A 57 7.75 -3.68 15.50
C ARG A 57 9.26 -3.93 15.64
N HIS A 58 9.89 -3.43 16.70
CA HIS A 58 11.31 -3.70 16.95
C HIS A 58 11.58 -5.19 17.20
N GLU A 59 10.74 -5.86 17.99
CA GLU A 59 10.87 -7.31 18.20
C GLU A 59 10.71 -8.09 16.89
N ALA A 60 9.79 -7.67 16.02
CA ALA A 60 9.63 -8.27 14.69
C ALA A 60 10.86 -8.06 13.79
N LEU A 61 11.51 -6.90 13.88
CA LEU A 61 12.75 -6.61 13.15
C LEU A 61 13.91 -7.47 13.62
N ASP A 62 14.08 -7.62 14.94
CA ASP A 62 15.09 -8.50 15.52
C ASP A 62 14.88 -9.94 15.06
N ILE A 63 13.62 -10.40 15.05
CA ILE A 63 13.25 -11.73 14.57
C ILE A 63 13.54 -11.87 13.07
N PHE A 64 13.27 -10.85 12.26
CA PHE A 64 13.55 -10.87 10.83
C PHE A 64 15.04 -11.10 10.56
N PHE A 65 15.93 -10.33 11.21
CA PHE A 65 17.37 -10.48 11.04
C PHE A 65 17.94 -11.76 11.67
N ALA A 66 17.28 -12.32 12.69
CA ALA A 66 17.68 -13.58 13.28
C ALA A 66 17.29 -14.80 12.42
N LYS A 67 16.32 -14.66 11.51
CA LYS A 67 15.87 -15.76 10.65
C LYS A 67 16.76 -15.86 9.41
N PRO A 68 17.12 -17.09 8.98
CA PRO A 68 17.79 -17.28 7.70
C PRO A 68 16.85 -16.94 6.54
N GLU A 69 17.41 -16.58 5.39
CA GLU A 69 16.66 -16.41 4.16
C GLU A 69 15.85 -17.66 3.81
N VAL A 70 14.64 -17.44 3.29
CA VAL A 70 13.79 -18.55 2.86
C VAL A 70 14.34 -19.18 1.58
N THR A 71 14.57 -20.49 1.62
CA THR A 71 15.15 -21.24 0.49
C THR A 71 14.11 -21.85 -0.45
N TRP A 72 12.82 -21.66 -0.15
CA TRP A 72 11.71 -22.16 -0.93
C TRP A 72 10.98 -20.97 -1.57
N GLY A 73 10.61 -21.09 -2.84
CA GLY A 73 9.93 -20.02 -3.59
C GLY A 73 10.86 -19.28 -4.56
N ALA A 74 10.60 -17.99 -4.74
CA ALA A 74 11.41 -17.14 -5.61
C ALA A 74 12.79 -16.86 -4.99
N ASP A 75 13.78 -16.63 -5.85
CA ASP A 75 15.10 -16.21 -5.42
C ASP A 75 15.04 -14.77 -4.88
N LEU A 76 15.42 -14.60 -3.60
CA LEU A 76 15.41 -13.31 -2.90
C LEU A 76 16.80 -12.68 -2.83
N SER A 77 17.85 -13.33 -3.33
CA SER A 77 19.24 -12.86 -3.22
C SER A 77 19.50 -11.51 -3.91
N GLY A 78 18.62 -11.10 -4.81
CA GLY A 78 18.68 -9.79 -5.48
C GLY A 78 18.00 -8.64 -4.71
N ILE A 79 17.39 -8.90 -3.55
CA ILE A 79 16.70 -7.88 -2.78
C ILE A 79 17.70 -7.15 -1.88
N ASP A 80 17.89 -5.86 -2.17
CA ASP A 80 18.59 -4.95 -1.27
C ASP A 80 17.57 -4.31 -0.31
N TYR A 81 17.49 -4.86 0.91
CA TYR A 81 16.59 -4.33 1.95
C TYR A 81 16.99 -2.92 2.41
N ASP A 82 18.23 -2.48 2.19
CA ASP A 82 18.71 -1.16 2.58
C ASP A 82 18.35 -0.08 1.55
N ASP A 83 18.01 -0.45 0.30
CA ASP A 83 17.66 0.50 -0.75
C ASP A 83 16.15 0.78 -0.88
N ILE A 84 15.33 0.17 -0.01
CA ILE A 84 13.86 0.27 -0.04
C ILE A 84 13.37 1.41 0.87
N TYR A 85 12.36 2.16 0.39
CA TYR A 85 11.57 3.04 1.24
C TYR A 85 10.37 2.28 1.80
N TYR A 86 10.39 2.00 3.10
CA TYR A 86 9.35 1.20 3.76
C TYR A 86 8.11 1.98 4.17
N TYR A 87 8.19 3.32 4.18
CA TYR A 87 7.06 4.17 4.53
C TYR A 87 7.09 5.49 3.76
N LEU A 88 5.97 5.78 3.12
CA LEU A 88 5.76 6.99 2.35
C LEU A 88 4.32 7.46 2.54
N LYS A 89 4.19 8.72 2.97
CA LYS A 89 2.91 9.38 3.17
C LYS A 89 2.59 10.30 1.98
N PRO A 90 1.62 9.94 1.14
CA PRO A 90 1.32 10.67 -0.09
C PRO A 90 0.48 11.94 0.15
N SER A 91 -0.32 11.97 1.22
CA SER A 91 -1.24 13.08 1.53
C SER A 91 -1.25 13.40 3.03
N ALA A 92 -1.77 14.57 3.39
CA ALA A 92 -1.84 15.01 4.79
C ALA A 92 -2.82 14.17 5.64
N GLY A 93 -3.80 13.50 5.02
CA GLY A 93 -4.77 12.64 5.72
C GLY A 93 -5.69 11.86 4.78
N ALA A 94 -6.49 10.98 5.40
CA ALA A 94 -7.55 10.22 4.75
C ALA A 94 -8.81 11.08 4.61
N GLU A 95 -9.36 11.15 3.40
CA GLU A 95 -10.58 11.92 3.13
C GLU A 95 -11.83 11.04 3.27
N LYS A 96 -12.89 11.60 3.84
CA LYS A 96 -14.17 10.88 4.01
C LYS A 96 -15.05 10.94 2.77
N ASN A 97 -14.88 12.00 1.96
CA ASN A 97 -15.59 12.16 0.71
C ASN A 97 -14.62 11.96 -0.44
N TRP A 98 -15.10 11.29 -1.49
CA TRP A 98 -14.32 11.11 -2.70
C TRP A 98 -13.93 12.45 -3.32
N ASP A 99 -14.80 13.46 -3.25
CA ASP A 99 -14.56 14.79 -3.83
C ASP A 99 -13.40 15.54 -3.16
N ASP A 100 -13.07 15.21 -1.91
CA ASP A 100 -11.96 15.84 -1.17
C ASP A 100 -10.60 15.17 -1.47
N VAL A 101 -10.59 13.98 -2.09
CA VAL A 101 -9.35 13.28 -2.47
C VAL A 101 -8.56 14.08 -3.52
N PRO A 102 -7.23 14.23 -3.38
CA PRO A 102 -6.38 14.91 -4.36
C PRO A 102 -6.56 14.40 -5.80
N GLU A 103 -6.50 15.32 -6.76
CA GLU A 103 -6.76 15.03 -8.18
C GLU A 103 -5.74 14.04 -8.79
N SER A 104 -4.47 14.10 -8.37
CA SER A 104 -3.44 13.14 -8.80
C SER A 104 -3.80 11.70 -8.44
N ILE A 105 -4.34 11.50 -7.23
CA ILE A 105 -4.78 10.21 -6.73
C ILE A 105 -6.02 9.76 -7.52
N LYS A 106 -7.03 10.62 -7.69
CA LYS A 106 -8.23 10.32 -8.50
C LYS A 106 -7.88 9.89 -9.93
N ASN A 107 -6.93 10.58 -10.57
CA ASN A 107 -6.44 10.24 -11.90
C ASN A 107 -5.76 8.87 -11.93
N THR A 108 -5.05 8.50 -10.86
CA THR A 108 -4.49 7.14 -10.72
C THR A 108 -5.61 6.09 -10.69
N PHE A 109 -6.65 6.31 -9.86
CA PHE A 109 -7.80 5.41 -9.76
C PHE A 109 -8.57 5.28 -11.09
N GLU A 110 -8.67 6.37 -11.85
CA GLU A 110 -9.25 6.38 -13.20
C GLU A 110 -8.44 5.54 -14.19
N ARG A 111 -7.12 5.67 -14.18
CA ARG A 111 -6.21 4.90 -15.04
C ARG A 111 -6.19 3.42 -14.68
N LEU A 112 -6.36 3.09 -13.40
CA LEU A 112 -6.53 1.72 -12.92
C LEU A 112 -7.90 1.13 -13.32
N GLY A 113 -8.79 1.93 -13.91
CA GLY A 113 -10.07 1.47 -14.45
C GLY A 113 -11.12 1.22 -13.38
N ILE A 114 -10.99 1.79 -12.18
CA ILE A 114 -11.95 1.64 -11.09
C ILE A 114 -13.23 2.40 -11.48
N PRO A 115 -14.31 1.69 -11.89
CA PRO A 115 -15.45 2.30 -12.56
C PRO A 115 -16.20 3.25 -11.64
N GLU A 116 -16.85 4.24 -12.23
CA GLU A 116 -17.71 5.21 -11.56
C GLU A 116 -18.84 4.56 -10.72
N ALA A 117 -19.27 3.35 -11.12
CA ALA A 117 -20.24 2.54 -10.39
C ALA A 117 -19.67 1.93 -9.09
N GLU A 118 -18.39 1.55 -9.10
CA GLU A 118 -17.69 1.18 -7.87
C GLU A 118 -17.51 2.42 -7.00
N ARG A 119 -17.18 3.62 -7.52
CA ARG A 119 -17.10 4.86 -6.69
C ARG A 119 -18.34 5.16 -5.85
N LYS A 120 -19.55 4.87 -6.36
CA LYS A 120 -20.79 4.96 -5.58
C LYS A 120 -21.01 3.82 -4.59
N PHE A 121 -20.52 2.61 -4.90
CA PHE A 121 -20.60 1.42 -4.05
C PHE A 121 -19.47 1.32 -3.02
N LEU A 122 -18.36 2.02 -3.28
CA LEU A 122 -17.15 2.16 -2.46
C LEU A 122 -17.41 3.03 -1.21
N ALA A 123 -18.66 3.46 -0.96
CA ALA A 123 -19.16 3.96 0.33
C ALA A 123 -19.05 2.92 1.50
N GLY A 124 -18.23 1.89 1.31
CA GLY A 124 -17.92 0.77 2.20
C GLY A 124 -16.48 0.27 2.05
N VAL A 125 -15.59 0.96 1.31
CA VAL A 125 -14.24 0.48 0.98
C VAL A 125 -13.18 1.51 1.32
N GLY A 126 -12.10 1.05 1.94
CA GLY A 126 -10.89 1.82 2.16
C GLY A 126 -9.99 1.77 0.92
N ALA A 127 -9.54 2.92 0.43
CA ALA A 127 -8.55 2.98 -0.63
C ALA A 127 -7.19 3.32 -0.03
N GLN A 128 -6.21 2.44 -0.22
CA GLN A 128 -4.83 2.67 0.21
C GLN A 128 -4.00 3.15 -0.98
N TYR A 129 -3.27 4.25 -0.78
CA TYR A 129 -2.28 4.76 -1.71
C TYR A 129 -0.94 4.81 -0.98
N ASP A 130 0.08 4.18 -1.54
CA ASP A 130 1.35 3.93 -0.85
C ASP A 130 1.15 3.33 0.56
N SER A 131 1.61 4.02 1.61
CA SER A 131 1.55 3.53 2.98
C SER A 131 0.33 3.99 3.76
N GLU A 132 -0.58 4.76 3.15
CA GLU A 132 -1.68 5.42 3.87
C GLU A 132 -3.04 5.18 3.21
N VAL A 133 -4.08 5.13 4.04
CA VAL A 133 -5.45 5.10 3.57
C VAL A 133 -5.83 6.53 3.17
N VAL A 134 -6.22 6.72 1.92
CA VAL A 134 -6.57 8.04 1.35
C VAL A 134 -8.08 8.26 1.30
N TYR A 135 -8.85 7.19 1.40
CA TYR A 135 -10.30 7.24 1.45
C TYR A 135 -10.85 6.12 2.32
N HIS A 136 -11.83 6.42 3.17
CA HIS A 136 -12.52 5.41 3.99
C HIS A 136 -13.99 5.77 4.18
N SER A 137 -14.88 4.83 3.88
CA SER A 137 -16.32 4.98 4.07
C SER A 137 -16.94 3.67 4.53
N LEU A 138 -17.90 3.71 5.45
CA LEU A 138 -18.67 2.56 5.93
C LEU A 138 -20.16 2.86 5.77
N ARG A 139 -20.93 1.89 5.29
CA ARG A 139 -22.39 2.01 5.20
C ARG A 139 -23.00 2.03 6.60
N GLU A 140 -23.85 3.01 6.89
CA GLU A 140 -24.55 3.14 8.19
C GLU A 140 -25.31 1.88 8.61
N GLU A 141 -25.83 1.09 7.65
CA GLU A 141 -26.53 -0.17 7.92
C GLU A 141 -25.64 -1.17 8.66
N TRP A 142 -24.34 -1.20 8.36
CA TRP A 142 -23.38 -2.12 8.94
C TRP A 142 -22.93 -1.64 10.32
N GLU A 143 -22.76 -0.33 10.48
CA GLU A 143 -22.50 0.27 11.78
C GLU A 143 -23.66 0.01 12.76
N LYS A 144 -24.92 0.09 12.29
CA LYS A 144 -26.12 -0.18 13.09
C LYS A 144 -26.20 -1.61 13.62
N ILE A 145 -25.57 -2.58 12.97
CA ILE A 145 -25.50 -3.98 13.43
C ILE A 145 -24.19 -4.29 14.18
N GLY A 146 -23.35 -3.28 14.44
CA GLY A 146 -22.14 -3.41 15.25
C GLY A 146 -20.88 -3.80 14.48
N VAL A 147 -20.86 -3.67 13.15
CA VAL A 147 -19.63 -3.89 12.35
C VAL A 147 -18.70 -2.70 12.54
N ILE A 148 -17.46 -2.98 12.98
CA ILE A 148 -16.38 -2.01 13.05
C ILE A 148 -15.48 -2.23 11.82
N PHE A 149 -15.55 -1.30 10.87
CA PHE A 149 -14.69 -1.30 9.68
C PHE A 149 -13.90 0.00 9.67
N GLN A 150 -12.60 -0.11 9.94
CA GLN A 150 -11.68 1.01 10.09
C GLN A 150 -10.31 0.63 9.54
N ASP A 151 -9.48 1.63 9.25
CA ASP A 151 -8.09 1.42 8.90
C ASP A 151 -7.27 0.90 10.10
N MET A 152 -6.07 0.40 9.81
CA MET A 152 -5.19 -0.19 10.82
C MET A 152 -4.76 0.82 11.88
N ASP A 153 -4.60 2.10 11.53
CA ASP A 153 -4.10 3.12 12.47
C ASP A 153 -5.19 3.52 13.46
N THR A 154 -6.41 3.70 12.97
CA THR A 154 -7.58 3.94 13.82
C THR A 154 -7.87 2.71 14.69
N GLY A 155 -7.77 1.50 14.14
CA GLY A 155 -8.00 0.26 14.89
C GLY A 155 -6.98 -0.03 16.00
N LEU A 156 -5.83 0.66 15.99
CA LEU A 156 -4.81 0.55 17.03
C LEU A 156 -5.03 1.46 18.25
N ARG A 157 -6.01 2.36 18.19
CA ARG A 157 -6.33 3.35 19.23
C ARG A 157 -7.58 2.96 20.02
#